data_AF-A0A2D9Q668-F1
#
_entry.id   AF-A0A2D9Q668-F1
#
_cell.length_a   1.000
_cell.length_b   1.000
_cell.length_c   1.000
_cell.angle_alpha   90.00
_cell.angle_beta   90.00
_cell.angle_gamma   90.00
#
_symmetry.space_group_name_H-M   'P 1'
#
loop_
_entity.id
_entity.type
_entity.pdbx_description
1 polymer ?
#
loop_
_entity_poly.entity_id
_entity_poly.type
_entity_poly.pdbx_seq_one_letter_code
_entity_poly.pdbx_strand_id
1 'polypeptide(L)'
;MFGIKSKINDGMLYLLNDMVENQVANAKKELSELPEENTERREFLTAQIAAYETQLKSFKEDIEKQLSEKFQFSVEELYAMYGQYDRKYISIEFHKFSESAAKFGRNIGGVLTYYKKEREELEDAISKENVPRTNGLVKIDCSKHEKLSDEQKKELIENGFVSGDIYEVLASNLPVAKSYNQTGIKEIPNTITVNVDPTDFDPNRAYLWLYGQRIKNGGILIEEEIAKFCGLSLYLKPGSENYDYVKENGFDENGQKLPKVRFFELEAKLYATDITKEEILEFNEFLQARKVERIEAIKKEIKRSTNKRLEQFEEEYPDIYAELQKSRVQFETESLEHHEVVTPIYWDYEGFLHIYLRHCDELAIEGHFENKTKFQYTQKDIKRILKIAIEDLKPKINEKLKEGKDFRIYGDRSLYFNGNHYSLHILADGRVAAFHPMENPTE
;
A
#
# COMPACT_ATOMS: atom_id res chain seq x y z
N MET A 1 -2.49 40.03 32.43
CA MET A 1 -2.52 40.29 30.97
C MET A 1 -3.66 39.57 30.27
N PHE A 2 -4.09 38.39 30.73
CA PHE A 2 -5.22 37.63 30.17
C PHE A 2 -6.62 38.16 30.55
N GLY A 3 -6.84 39.48 30.59
CA GLY A 3 -8.16 40.07 30.90
C GLY A 3 -9.26 39.82 29.84
N ILE A 4 -9.00 38.88 28.93
CA ILE A 4 -9.84 38.47 27.81
C ILE A 4 -10.34 37.07 28.15
N LYS A 5 -11.65 36.82 28.05
CA LYS A 5 -12.18 35.45 28.12
C LYS A 5 -11.67 34.69 26.89
N SER A 6 -10.58 33.95 27.06
CA SER A 6 -10.02 33.06 26.04
C SER A 6 -11.08 32.06 25.61
N LYS A 7 -11.25 31.86 24.30
CA LYS A 7 -12.10 30.81 23.77
C LYS A 7 -11.23 29.82 23.01
N ILE A 8 -11.54 28.53 23.12
CA ILE A 8 -10.77 27.48 22.41
C ILE A 8 -10.69 27.71 20.89
N ASN A 9 -11.68 28.37 20.29
CA ASN A 9 -11.74 28.65 18.85
C ASN A 9 -11.11 29.98 18.42
N ASP A 10 -10.37 30.66 19.29
CA ASP A 10 -9.67 31.90 18.95
C ASP A 10 -8.38 31.59 18.19
N GLY A 11 -8.20 32.12 16.98
CA GLY A 11 -7.04 31.86 16.12
C GLY A 11 -5.70 32.35 16.69
N MET A 12 -5.72 33.18 17.73
CA MET A 12 -4.51 33.67 18.42
C MET A 12 -4.38 33.12 19.85
N LEU A 13 -5.15 32.09 20.21
CA LEU A 13 -5.30 31.57 21.58
C LEU A 13 -3.95 31.32 22.26
N TYR A 14 -3.08 30.60 21.58
CA TYR A 14 -1.80 30.18 22.15
C TYR A 14 -0.68 31.22 21.97
N LEU A 15 -0.86 32.25 21.14
CA LEU A 15 0.17 33.28 20.95
C LEU A 15 0.49 34.00 22.26
N LEU A 16 -0.53 34.42 23.00
CA LEU A 16 -0.34 35.09 24.29
C LEU A 16 0.29 34.15 25.33
N ASN A 17 -0.08 32.86 25.31
CA ASN A 17 0.51 31.86 26.19
C ASN A 17 2.00 31.66 25.88
N ASP A 18 2.36 31.49 24.61
CA ASP A 18 3.73 31.34 24.13
C ASP A 18 4.59 32.59 24.44
N MET A 19 4.01 33.79 24.32
CA MET A 19 4.68 35.04 24.71
C MET A 19 5.01 35.08 26.20
N VAL A 20 4.08 34.68 27.07
CA VAL A 20 4.29 34.68 28.52
C VAL A 20 5.28 33.59 28.95
N GLU A 21 5.25 32.42 28.32
CA GLU A 21 6.28 31.38 28.54
C GLU A 21 7.68 31.85 28.19
N ASN A 22 7.83 32.55 27.05
CA ASN A 22 9.11 33.14 26.66
C ASN A 22 9.57 34.22 27.66
N GLN A 23 8.65 35.03 28.20
CA GLN A 23 8.99 35.99 29.26
C GLN A 23 9.48 35.30 30.53
N VAL A 24 8.85 34.19 30.93
CA VAL A 24 9.29 33.37 32.08
C VAL A 24 10.68 32.79 31.83
N ALA A 25 10.92 32.22 30.64
CA ALA A 25 12.22 31.64 30.29
C ALA A 25 13.33 32.70 30.31
N ASN A 26 13.08 33.89 29.75
CA ASN A 26 14.03 35.00 29.76
C ASN A 26 14.29 35.51 31.19
N ALA A 27 13.25 35.66 32.02
CA ALA A 27 13.39 36.08 33.41
C ALA A 27 14.18 35.05 34.25
N LYS A 28 13.97 33.75 34.03
CA LYS A 28 14.75 32.67 34.67
C LYS A 28 16.21 32.71 34.26
N LYS A 29 16.49 32.93 32.97
CA LYS A 29 17.85 33.08 32.45
C LYS A 29 18.54 34.29 33.08
N GLU A 30 17.89 35.46 33.06
CA GLU A 30 18.42 36.68 33.69
C GLU A 30 18.72 36.46 35.17
N LEU A 31 17.80 35.80 35.90
CA LEU A 31 17.98 35.45 37.31
C LEU A 31 19.19 34.54 37.55
N SER A 32 19.47 33.61 36.64
CA SER A 32 20.62 32.70 36.74
C SER A 32 21.97 33.35 36.43
N GLU A 33 21.97 34.44 35.64
CA GLU A 33 23.16 35.18 35.22
C GLU A 33 23.47 36.37 36.16
N LEU A 34 22.54 36.75 37.03
CA LEU A 34 22.67 37.86 37.98
C LEU A 34 23.62 37.53 39.14
N PRO A 35 24.54 38.45 39.52
CA PRO A 35 25.35 38.32 40.74
C PRO A 35 24.49 38.19 42.00
N GLU A 36 24.97 37.45 43.00
CA GLU A 36 24.24 37.23 44.26
C GLU A 36 24.00 38.52 45.07
N GLU A 37 24.86 39.52 44.86
CA GLU A 37 24.80 40.82 45.55
C GLU A 37 23.62 41.69 45.10
N ASN A 38 23.00 41.39 43.95
CA ASN A 38 21.89 42.19 43.40
C ASN A 38 20.53 41.69 43.91
N THR A 39 20.35 41.74 45.24
CA THR A 39 19.18 41.16 45.95
C THR A 39 17.84 41.71 45.47
N GLU A 40 17.73 43.03 45.26
CA GLU A 40 16.48 43.66 44.81
C GLU A 40 16.02 43.18 43.43
N ARG A 41 16.94 43.06 42.47
CA ARG A 41 16.60 42.57 41.12
C ARG A 41 16.23 41.08 41.14
N ARG A 42 16.89 40.29 41.97
CA ARG A 42 16.58 38.86 42.16
C ARG A 42 15.20 38.67 42.76
N GLU A 43 14.84 39.46 43.78
CA GLU A 43 13.50 39.44 44.39
C GLU A 43 12.42 39.85 43.38
N PHE A 44 12.67 40.90 42.60
CA PHE A 44 11.76 41.34 41.54
C PHE A 44 11.52 40.25 40.49
N LEU A 45 12.58 39.65 39.95
CA LEU A 45 12.46 38.59 38.93
C LEU A 45 11.77 37.35 39.50
N THR A 46 12.04 36.99 40.76
CA THR A 46 11.39 35.85 41.43
C THR A 46 9.88 36.09 41.55
N ALA A 47 9.47 37.28 42.00
CA ALA A 47 8.06 37.66 42.08
C ALA A 47 7.39 37.69 40.69
N GLN A 48 8.09 38.19 39.68
CA GLN A 48 7.61 38.24 38.30
C GLN A 48 7.40 36.84 37.71
N ILE A 49 8.37 35.93 37.90
CA ILE A 49 8.27 34.53 37.46
C ILE A 49 7.06 33.87 38.12
N ALA A 50 6.90 34.00 39.44
CA ALA A 50 5.79 33.39 40.17
C ALA A 50 4.42 33.91 39.68
N ALA A 51 4.33 35.22 39.39
CA ALA A 51 3.11 35.82 38.85
C ALA A 51 2.77 35.30 37.45
N TYR A 52 3.75 35.15 36.57
CA TYR A 52 3.55 34.60 35.22
C TYR A 52 3.23 33.11 35.24
N GLU A 53 3.91 32.31 36.08
CA GLU A 53 3.61 30.88 36.23
C GLU A 53 2.18 30.65 36.76
N THR A 54 1.72 31.49 37.69
CA THR A 54 0.32 31.46 38.16
C THR A 54 -0.66 31.76 37.03
N GLN A 55 -0.36 32.74 36.17
CA GLN A 55 -1.19 33.07 35.01
C GLN A 55 -1.20 31.94 33.98
N LEU A 56 -0.05 31.32 33.70
CA LEU A 56 0.05 30.19 32.77
C LEU A 56 -0.74 28.98 33.28
N LYS A 57 -0.67 28.70 34.59
CA LYS A 57 -1.45 27.62 35.21
C LYS A 57 -2.95 27.86 35.09
N SER A 58 -3.42 29.07 35.45
CA SER A 58 -4.83 29.42 35.32
C SER A 58 -5.32 29.38 33.88
N PHE A 59 -4.49 29.80 32.92
CA PHE A 59 -4.79 29.70 31.50
C PHE A 59 -4.94 28.23 31.07
N LYS A 60 -3.99 27.37 31.46
CA LYS A 60 -4.04 25.93 31.17
C LYS A 60 -5.32 25.29 31.71
N GLU A 61 -5.65 25.53 32.98
CA GLU A 61 -6.85 24.98 33.63
C GLU A 61 -8.14 25.43 32.94
N ASP A 62 -8.20 26.69 32.48
CA ASP A 62 -9.36 27.21 31.73
C ASP A 62 -9.51 26.52 30.37
N ILE A 63 -8.41 26.31 29.64
CA ILE A 63 -8.45 25.59 28.36
C ILE A 63 -8.83 24.12 28.54
N GLU A 64 -8.23 23.42 29.50
CA GLU A 64 -8.56 22.01 29.78
C GLU A 64 -10.04 21.85 30.15
N LYS A 65 -10.58 22.80 30.92
CA LYS A 65 -12.01 22.84 31.23
C LYS A 65 -12.85 23.04 29.96
N GLN A 66 -12.49 24.00 29.12
CA GLN A 66 -13.23 24.26 27.88
C GLN A 66 -13.22 23.04 26.94
N LEU A 67 -12.09 22.34 26.81
CA LEU A 67 -11.98 21.11 26.02
C LEU A 67 -12.83 19.95 26.57
N SER A 68 -13.03 19.91 27.89
CA SER A 68 -13.92 18.91 28.51
C SER A 68 -15.41 19.18 28.24
N GLU A 69 -15.78 20.45 28.00
CA GLU A 69 -17.16 20.88 27.78
C GLU A 69 -17.54 20.96 26.30
N LYS A 70 -16.58 21.29 25.43
CA LYS A 70 -16.81 21.61 24.02
C LYS A 70 -15.62 21.19 23.18
N PHE A 71 -15.90 20.84 21.93
CA PHE A 71 -14.89 20.54 20.93
C PHE A 71 -15.19 21.28 19.62
N GLN A 72 -14.15 21.54 18.85
CA GLN A 72 -14.24 22.28 17.60
C GLN A 72 -14.58 21.38 16.42
N PHE A 73 -13.92 20.23 16.33
CA PHE A 73 -14.05 19.29 15.22
C PHE A 73 -14.64 17.96 15.68
N SER A 74 -15.72 17.55 15.01
CA SER A 74 -16.26 16.20 15.11
C SER A 74 -15.60 15.25 14.11
N VAL A 75 -15.73 13.95 14.37
CA VAL A 75 -15.31 12.90 13.43
C VAL A 75 -16.01 13.07 12.07
N GLU A 76 -17.31 13.37 12.09
CA GLU A 76 -18.14 13.54 10.90
C GLU A 76 -17.72 14.77 10.07
N GLU A 77 -17.41 15.89 10.72
CA GLU A 77 -16.89 17.10 10.04
C GLU A 77 -15.54 16.83 9.37
N LEU A 78 -14.62 16.15 10.06
CA LEU A 78 -13.32 15.79 9.50
C LEU A 78 -13.47 14.87 8.28
N TYR A 79 -14.40 13.91 8.34
CA TYR A 79 -14.71 13.06 7.21
C TYR A 79 -15.30 13.87 6.04
N ALA A 80 -16.33 14.67 6.28
CA ALA A 80 -17.00 15.46 5.25
C ALA A 80 -16.05 16.49 4.59
N MET A 81 -15.16 17.12 5.36
CA MET A 81 -14.26 18.15 4.81
C MET A 81 -13.00 17.57 4.16
N TYR A 82 -12.51 16.43 4.67
CA TYR A 82 -11.20 15.92 4.31
C TYR A 82 -11.18 14.41 4.02
N GLY A 83 -11.75 13.59 4.91
CA GLY A 83 -11.64 12.13 4.86
C GLY A 83 -12.37 11.43 3.71
N GLN A 84 -13.43 12.05 3.17
CA GLN A 84 -14.17 11.48 2.04
C GLN A 84 -13.40 11.56 0.71
N TYR A 85 -12.35 12.38 0.63
CA TYR A 85 -11.55 12.59 -0.58
C TYR A 85 -10.32 11.68 -0.60
N ASP A 86 -9.97 11.17 -1.78
CA ASP A 86 -8.85 10.24 -1.91
C ASP A 86 -7.50 10.91 -1.67
N ARG A 87 -6.76 10.40 -0.67
CA ARG A 87 -5.38 10.82 -0.37
C ARG A 87 -5.22 12.34 -0.17
N LYS A 88 -6.26 13.02 0.35
CA LYS A 88 -6.18 14.45 0.70
C LYS A 88 -5.26 14.63 1.91
N TYR A 89 -4.11 15.24 1.66
CA TYR A 89 -3.15 15.56 2.70
C TYR A 89 -3.64 16.76 3.53
N ILE A 90 -3.59 16.63 4.85
CA ILE A 90 -3.93 17.67 5.81
C ILE A 90 -2.80 17.82 6.84
N SER A 91 -2.68 19.02 7.39
CA SER A 91 -1.89 19.30 8.59
C SER A 91 -2.84 19.67 9.72
N ILE A 92 -2.62 19.08 10.89
CA ILE A 92 -3.45 19.25 12.07
C ILE A 92 -2.58 19.89 13.14
N GLU A 93 -3.03 21.04 13.66
CA GLU A 93 -2.52 21.62 14.89
C GLU A 93 -3.43 21.20 16.05
N PHE A 94 -2.85 20.61 17.08
CA PHE A 94 -3.56 20.25 18.30
C PHE A 94 -3.60 21.40 19.29
N HIS A 95 -4.63 21.41 20.11
CA HIS A 95 -4.68 22.23 21.32
C HIS A 95 -3.44 21.95 22.19
N LYS A 96 -2.68 23.00 22.54
CA LYS A 96 -1.38 22.90 23.23
C LYS A 96 -1.38 22.00 24.47
N PHE A 97 -2.49 21.96 25.20
CA PHE A 97 -2.64 21.20 26.45
C PHE A 97 -3.47 19.93 26.30
N SER A 98 -3.77 19.51 25.08
CA SER A 98 -4.48 18.27 24.81
C SER A 98 -3.59 17.05 25.03
N GLU A 99 -4.22 15.88 25.21
CA GLU A 99 -3.51 14.61 25.29
C GLU A 99 -2.80 14.29 23.97
N SER A 100 -3.44 14.58 22.84
CA SER A 100 -2.85 14.38 21.51
C SER A 100 -1.60 15.23 21.29
N ALA A 101 -1.60 16.50 21.73
CA ALA A 101 -0.41 17.36 21.64
C ALA A 101 0.75 16.85 22.52
N ALA A 102 0.45 16.32 23.70
CA ALA A 102 1.46 15.75 24.59
C ALA A 102 2.08 14.48 24.02
N LYS A 103 1.28 13.64 23.34
CA LYS A 103 1.72 12.36 22.77
C LYS A 103 2.42 12.50 21.43
N PHE A 104 1.88 13.30 20.51
CA PHE A 104 2.32 13.37 19.11
C PHE A 104 2.99 14.71 18.75
N GLY A 105 3.13 15.61 19.72
CA GLY A 105 3.59 16.97 19.46
C GLY A 105 2.46 17.87 18.97
N ARG A 106 2.74 19.17 18.85
CA ARG A 106 1.72 20.19 18.55
C ARG A 106 1.15 20.09 17.14
N ASN A 107 1.92 19.59 16.18
CA ASN A 107 1.53 19.52 14.77
C ASN A 107 1.82 18.14 14.20
N ILE A 108 0.88 17.61 13.43
CA ILE A 108 1.06 16.41 12.62
C ILE A 108 0.56 16.65 11.19
N GLY A 109 1.05 15.86 10.24
CA GLY A 109 0.62 15.92 8.85
C GLY A 109 0.42 14.52 8.26
N GLY A 110 -0.63 14.34 7.48
CA GLY A 110 -0.96 13.03 6.93
C GLY A 110 -2.29 12.98 6.17
N VAL A 111 -2.74 11.75 5.90
CA VAL A 111 -4.02 11.45 5.25
C VAL A 111 -4.91 10.70 6.23
N LEU A 112 -6.16 11.13 6.38
CA LEU A 112 -7.11 10.41 7.24
C LEU A 112 -7.39 9.01 6.68
N THR A 113 -7.38 8.00 7.55
CA THR A 113 -7.61 6.61 7.17
C THR A 113 -8.81 6.04 7.92
N TYR A 114 -9.50 5.10 7.29
CA TYR A 114 -10.72 4.50 7.80
C TYR A 114 -10.73 3.03 7.44
N TYR A 115 -11.21 2.19 8.35
CA TYR A 115 -11.65 0.85 7.98
C TYR A 115 -12.95 0.91 7.18
N LYS A 116 -13.28 -0.20 6.52
CA LYS A 116 -14.43 -0.27 5.61
C LYS A 116 -15.73 0.12 6.32
N LYS A 117 -16.00 -0.47 7.48
CA LYS A 117 -17.21 -0.19 8.26
C LYS A 117 -17.25 1.24 8.78
N GLU A 118 -16.12 1.76 9.27
CA GLU A 118 -16.02 3.14 9.76
C GLU A 118 -16.39 4.13 8.65
N ARG A 119 -15.92 3.88 7.43
CA ARG A 119 -16.25 4.71 6.26
C ARG A 119 -17.73 4.61 5.89
N GLU A 120 -18.30 3.40 5.85
CA GLU A 120 -19.72 3.17 5.58
C GLU A 120 -20.60 3.90 6.61
N GLU A 121 -20.29 3.77 7.90
CA GLU A 121 -21.01 4.44 8.99
C GLU A 121 -20.93 5.97 8.88
N LEU A 122 -19.78 6.51 8.46
CA LEU A 122 -19.59 7.94 8.26
C LEU A 122 -20.33 8.47 7.03
N GLU A 123 -20.34 7.75 5.91
CA GLU A 123 -21.14 8.09 4.73
C GLU A 123 -22.64 8.14 5.06
N ASP A 124 -23.13 7.15 5.82
CA ASP A 124 -24.50 7.12 6.31
C ASP A 124 -24.78 8.25 7.31
N ALA A 125 -23.80 8.67 8.10
CA ALA A 125 -23.95 9.77 9.06
C ALA A 125 -24.04 11.14 8.36
N ILE A 126 -23.18 11.41 7.37
CA ILE A 126 -23.13 12.70 6.68
C ILE A 126 -24.28 12.90 5.67
N SER A 127 -24.95 11.83 5.26
CA SER A 127 -26.11 11.88 4.36
C SER A 127 -27.43 12.21 5.08
N LYS A 128 -27.46 12.20 6.42
CA LYS A 128 -28.63 12.56 7.22
C LYS A 128 -28.82 14.08 7.27
N GLU A 129 -30.06 14.55 7.35
CA GLU A 129 -30.38 15.98 7.47
C GLU A 129 -29.73 16.63 8.71
N ASN A 130 -29.67 15.89 9.82
CA ASN A 130 -28.99 16.30 11.05
C ASN A 130 -27.76 15.43 11.26
N VAL A 131 -26.61 15.92 10.79
CA VAL A 131 -25.32 15.24 10.95
C VAL A 131 -24.94 15.22 12.45
N PRO A 132 -24.70 14.04 13.05
CA PRO A 132 -24.25 13.97 14.43
C PRO A 132 -22.86 14.60 14.55
N ARG A 133 -22.57 15.18 15.72
CA ARG A 133 -21.24 15.69 16.05
C ARG A 133 -20.67 14.84 17.17
N THR A 134 -19.75 13.96 16.83
CA THR A 134 -19.13 13.03 17.77
C THR A 134 -17.70 13.45 18.05
N ASN A 135 -17.33 13.54 19.33
CA ASN A 135 -15.93 13.63 19.74
C ASN A 135 -15.36 12.22 19.89
N GLY A 136 -14.50 11.81 18.96
CA GLY A 136 -14.08 10.41 18.85
C GLY A 136 -12.68 10.26 18.26
N LEU A 137 -12.23 9.02 18.15
CA LEU A 137 -10.92 8.70 17.60
C LEU A 137 -10.92 8.81 16.07
N VAL A 138 -9.86 9.43 15.54
CA VAL A 138 -9.62 9.63 14.11
C VAL A 138 -8.23 9.12 13.77
N LYS A 139 -8.14 8.23 12.78
CA LYS A 139 -6.87 7.65 12.34
C LYS A 139 -6.25 8.49 11.23
N ILE A 140 -4.93 8.57 11.23
CA ILE A 140 -4.17 9.31 10.23
C ILE A 140 -2.90 8.56 9.87
N ASP A 141 -2.65 8.45 8.56
CA ASP A 141 -1.39 7.95 8.02
C ASP A 141 -0.44 9.13 7.79
N CYS A 142 0.55 9.24 8.69
CA CYS A 142 1.49 10.34 8.70
C CYS A 142 2.62 10.16 7.69
N SER A 143 3.11 11.29 7.16
CA SER A 143 4.23 11.23 6.21
C SER A 143 5.50 10.67 6.86
N LYS A 144 6.34 9.99 6.06
CA LYS A 144 7.63 9.46 6.54
C LYS A 144 8.56 10.56 7.08
N HIS A 145 8.36 11.81 6.64
CA HIS A 145 9.18 12.97 7.01
C HIS A 145 8.77 13.61 8.35
N GLU A 146 7.66 13.20 8.95
CA GLU A 146 7.28 13.66 10.28
C GLU A 146 8.28 13.21 11.35
N LYS A 147 8.58 14.10 12.29
CA LYS A 147 9.48 13.87 13.44
C LYS A 147 8.79 13.05 14.54
N LEU A 148 8.11 11.98 14.14
CA LEU A 148 7.44 11.03 15.02
C LEU A 148 8.21 9.71 15.02
N SER A 149 8.24 9.03 16.17
CA SER A 149 8.78 7.66 16.26
C SER A 149 7.90 6.67 15.48
N ASP A 150 8.46 5.51 15.14
CA ASP A 150 7.71 4.48 14.43
C ASP A 150 6.53 3.95 15.25
N GLU A 151 6.66 3.90 16.59
CA GLU A 151 5.58 3.53 17.50
C GLU A 151 4.44 4.58 17.49
N GLN A 152 4.78 5.87 17.50
CA GLN A 152 3.78 6.95 17.43
C GLN A 152 3.02 6.93 16.10
N LYS A 153 3.73 6.72 14.98
CA LYS A 153 3.11 6.57 13.65
C LYS A 153 2.17 5.37 13.61
N LYS A 154 2.58 4.25 14.20
CA LYS A 154 1.73 3.06 14.32
C LYS A 154 0.48 3.31 15.17
N GLU A 155 0.62 4.01 16.30
CA GLU A 155 -0.51 4.37 17.16
C GLU A 155 -1.52 5.28 16.43
N LEU A 156 -1.05 6.27 15.65
CA LEU A 156 -1.91 7.16 14.85
C LEU A 156 -2.67 6.43 13.74
N ILE A 157 -2.08 5.40 13.14
CA ILE A 157 -2.72 4.58 12.09
C ILE A 157 -3.70 3.57 12.68
N GLU A 158 -3.38 2.96 13.82
CA GLU A 158 -4.18 1.88 14.41
C GLU A 158 -5.27 2.38 15.36
N ASN A 159 -4.95 3.32 16.24
CA ASN A 159 -5.84 3.83 17.29
C ASN A 159 -6.30 5.27 17.01
N GLY A 160 -5.46 6.08 16.37
CA GLY A 160 -5.79 7.47 16.05
C GLY A 160 -5.64 8.43 17.24
N PHE A 161 -6.21 9.62 17.08
CA PHE A 161 -6.21 10.71 18.06
C PHE A 161 -7.64 11.24 18.24
N VAL A 162 -7.90 11.98 19.33
CA VAL A 162 -9.25 12.47 19.64
C VAL A 162 -9.57 13.71 18.80
N SER A 163 -10.68 13.71 18.06
CA SER A 163 -11.07 14.81 17.15
C SER A 163 -11.22 16.15 17.87
N GLY A 164 -11.66 16.14 19.12
CA GLY A 164 -11.81 17.34 19.94
C GLY A 164 -10.49 17.97 20.41
N ASP A 165 -9.37 17.27 20.28
CA ASP A 165 -8.05 17.82 20.56
C ASP A 165 -7.55 18.74 19.44
N ILE A 166 -8.22 18.77 18.28
CA ILE A 166 -7.84 19.60 17.14
C ILE A 166 -8.15 21.08 17.42
N TYR A 167 -7.13 21.91 17.23
CA TYR A 167 -7.23 23.36 17.24
C TYR A 167 -7.46 23.91 15.82
N GLU A 168 -6.67 23.46 14.84
CA GLU A 168 -6.76 23.92 13.45
C GLU A 168 -6.42 22.80 12.46
N VAL A 169 -7.06 22.84 11.27
CA VAL A 169 -6.74 21.95 10.14
C VAL A 169 -6.39 22.80 8.92
N LEU A 170 -5.19 22.59 8.39
CA LEU A 170 -4.71 23.20 7.15
C LEU A 170 -4.71 22.15 6.03
N ALA A 171 -5.30 22.49 4.89
CA ALA A 171 -5.35 21.62 3.73
C ALA A 171 -5.20 22.43 2.44
N SER A 172 -4.68 21.80 1.39
CA SER A 172 -4.69 22.43 0.07
C SER A 172 -6.13 22.59 -0.44
N ASN A 173 -6.44 23.70 -1.09
CA ASN A 173 -7.72 23.93 -1.77
C ASN A 173 -7.73 23.36 -3.21
N LEU A 174 -6.89 22.36 -3.48
CA LEU A 174 -6.89 21.70 -4.78
C LEU A 174 -8.13 20.80 -4.89
N PRO A 175 -8.79 20.75 -6.07
CA PRO A 175 -9.91 19.85 -6.28
C PRO A 175 -9.41 18.40 -6.15
N VAL A 176 -9.97 17.65 -5.19
CA VAL A 176 -9.72 16.22 -5.03
C VAL A 176 -11.03 15.50 -5.26
N ALA A 177 -11.02 14.48 -6.12
CA ALA A 177 -12.20 13.67 -6.38
C ALA A 177 -12.49 12.76 -5.17
N LYS A 178 -13.78 12.58 -4.89
CA LYS A 178 -14.27 11.48 -4.06
C LYS A 178 -14.48 10.28 -4.98
N SER A 179 -13.57 9.31 -4.96
CA SER A 179 -13.67 8.10 -5.80
C SER A 179 -14.46 6.98 -5.14
N TYR A 180 -14.71 7.10 -3.83
CA TYR A 180 -15.59 6.19 -3.10
C TYR A 180 -17.01 6.25 -3.68
N ASN A 181 -17.63 5.09 -3.90
CA ASN A 181 -18.92 4.91 -4.58
C ASN A 181 -19.02 5.44 -6.03
N GLN A 182 -17.92 5.83 -6.67
CA GLN A 182 -17.95 6.12 -8.11
C GLN A 182 -18.15 4.85 -8.92
N THR A 183 -19.13 4.84 -9.81
CA THR A 183 -19.43 3.75 -10.74
C THR A 183 -18.56 3.80 -12.00
N GLY A 184 -18.53 2.71 -12.77
CA GLY A 184 -17.79 2.61 -14.03
C GLY A 184 -16.30 2.27 -13.88
N ILE A 185 -15.57 2.32 -15.00
CA ILE A 185 -14.11 2.08 -15.04
C ILE A 185 -13.35 3.32 -14.56
N LYS A 186 -12.39 3.11 -13.67
CA LYS A 186 -11.52 4.10 -13.06
C LYS A 186 -10.13 4.09 -13.69
N GLU A 187 -9.46 5.22 -13.62
CA GLU A 187 -8.04 5.34 -13.94
C GLU A 187 -7.19 5.27 -12.68
N ILE A 188 -5.97 4.73 -12.81
CA ILE A 188 -4.99 4.77 -11.72
C ILE A 188 -4.48 6.22 -11.58
N PRO A 189 -4.63 6.86 -10.41
CA PRO A 189 -4.25 8.26 -10.22
C PRO A 189 -2.74 8.45 -10.43
N ASN A 190 -2.35 9.64 -10.89
CA ASN A 190 -0.96 10.05 -11.13
C ASN A 190 -0.19 9.12 -12.10
N THR A 191 -0.87 8.56 -13.10
CA THR A 191 -0.23 7.76 -14.14
C THR A 191 0.54 8.64 -15.12
N ILE A 192 1.84 8.34 -15.29
CA ILE A 192 2.69 8.94 -16.33
C ILE A 192 2.95 7.87 -17.38
N THR A 193 2.57 8.15 -18.62
CA THR A 193 2.85 7.27 -19.76
C THR A 193 4.21 7.64 -20.35
N VAL A 194 5.13 6.67 -20.37
CA VAL A 194 6.45 6.80 -20.98
C VAL A 194 6.50 5.92 -22.22
N ASN A 195 6.70 6.53 -23.38
CA ASN A 195 6.86 5.80 -24.64
C ASN A 195 8.31 5.34 -24.77
N VAL A 196 8.51 4.04 -24.99
CA VAL A 196 9.83 3.43 -25.19
C VAL A 196 9.83 2.75 -26.55
N ASP A 197 10.88 2.99 -27.34
CA ASP A 197 11.16 2.25 -28.57
C ASP A 197 12.08 1.06 -28.25
N PRO A 198 11.61 -0.20 -28.36
CA PRO A 198 12.39 -1.37 -28.01
C PRO A 198 13.18 -1.97 -29.19
N THR A 199 13.28 -1.29 -30.34
CA THR A 199 13.82 -1.88 -31.59
C THR A 199 15.21 -2.52 -31.43
N ASP A 200 16.08 -1.94 -30.60
CA ASP A 200 17.44 -2.47 -30.35
C ASP A 200 17.60 -3.13 -28.96
N PHE A 201 16.49 -3.43 -28.27
CA PHE A 201 16.53 -4.01 -26.93
C PHE A 201 16.71 -5.53 -26.99
N ASP A 202 17.78 -6.05 -26.38
CA ASP A 202 17.99 -7.50 -26.18
C ASP A 202 17.42 -7.93 -24.82
N PRO A 203 16.22 -8.53 -24.77
CA PRO A 203 15.59 -8.93 -23.52
C PRO A 203 16.37 -10.02 -22.79
N ASN A 204 17.02 -10.93 -23.52
CA ASN A 204 17.74 -12.07 -22.93
C ASN A 204 18.98 -11.59 -22.17
N ARG A 205 19.76 -10.67 -22.76
CA ARG A 205 20.90 -10.04 -22.06
C ARG A 205 20.43 -9.18 -20.90
N ALA A 206 19.32 -8.46 -21.04
CA ALA A 206 18.76 -7.64 -19.97
C ALA A 206 18.33 -8.50 -18.77
N TYR A 207 17.61 -9.60 -19.00
CA TYR A 207 17.23 -10.54 -17.93
C TYR A 207 18.44 -11.18 -17.26
N LEU A 208 19.42 -11.65 -18.05
CA LEU A 208 20.65 -12.22 -17.50
C LEU A 208 21.40 -11.23 -16.60
N TRP A 209 21.48 -9.96 -17.03
CA TRP A 209 22.10 -8.91 -16.24
C TRP A 209 21.30 -8.61 -14.97
N LEU A 210 19.98 -8.41 -15.09
CA LEU A 210 19.10 -8.08 -13.96
C LEU A 210 19.13 -9.14 -12.87
N TYR A 211 18.94 -10.41 -13.24
CA TYR A 211 18.98 -11.53 -12.30
C TYR A 211 20.38 -11.71 -11.70
N GLY A 212 21.42 -11.54 -12.51
CA GLY A 212 22.80 -11.56 -12.02
C GLY A 212 23.09 -10.47 -10.98
N GLN A 213 22.54 -9.25 -11.13
CA GLN A 213 22.66 -8.20 -10.13
C GLN A 213 21.86 -8.54 -8.86
N ARG A 214 20.64 -9.07 -9.00
CA ARG A 214 19.83 -9.50 -7.85
C ARG A 214 20.57 -10.56 -7.01
N ILE A 215 21.11 -11.60 -7.64
CA ILE A 215 21.89 -12.64 -6.97
C ILE A 215 23.13 -12.04 -6.27
N LYS A 216 23.89 -11.17 -6.97
CA LYS A 216 25.08 -10.52 -6.40
C LYS A 216 24.78 -9.68 -5.16
N ASN A 217 23.59 -9.08 -5.11
CA ASN A 217 23.14 -8.27 -3.98
C ASN A 217 22.49 -9.12 -2.86
N GLY A 218 22.56 -10.46 -2.94
CA GLY A 218 21.95 -11.36 -1.96
C GLY A 218 20.43 -11.49 -2.08
N GLY A 219 19.85 -11.02 -3.18
CA GLY A 219 18.43 -11.14 -3.47
C GLY A 219 18.03 -12.56 -3.86
N ILE A 220 16.79 -12.91 -3.55
CA ILE A 220 16.20 -14.22 -3.87
C ILE A 220 15.46 -14.10 -5.21
N LEU A 221 15.59 -15.13 -6.05
CA LEU A 221 14.85 -15.31 -7.30
C LEU A 221 13.76 -16.37 -7.09
N ILE A 222 12.63 -16.24 -7.78
CA ILE A 222 11.65 -17.34 -7.84
C ILE A 222 12.15 -18.46 -8.74
N GLU A 223 11.60 -19.66 -8.61
CA GLU A 223 12.03 -20.84 -9.38
C GLU A 223 12.09 -20.58 -10.91
N GLU A 224 11.10 -19.88 -11.46
CA GLU A 224 11.06 -19.50 -12.88
C GLU A 224 12.23 -18.57 -13.27
N GLU A 225 12.54 -17.60 -12.41
CA GLU A 225 13.64 -16.65 -12.62
C GLU A 225 15.01 -17.35 -12.49
N ILE A 226 15.14 -18.29 -11.55
CA ILE A 226 16.33 -19.12 -11.38
C ILE A 226 16.58 -19.95 -12.64
N ALA A 227 15.55 -20.65 -13.12
CA ALA A 227 15.65 -21.46 -14.33
C ALA A 227 16.02 -20.61 -15.54
N LYS A 228 15.40 -19.43 -15.69
CA LYS A 228 15.70 -18.49 -16.76
C LYS A 228 17.11 -17.94 -16.67
N PHE A 229 17.58 -17.55 -15.48
CA PHE A 229 18.95 -17.10 -15.26
C PHE A 229 19.97 -18.18 -15.64
N CYS A 230 19.76 -19.43 -15.22
CA CYS A 230 20.64 -20.54 -15.54
C CYS A 230 20.65 -20.86 -17.03
N GLY A 231 19.48 -20.94 -17.67
CA GLY A 231 19.35 -21.22 -19.11
C GLY A 231 20.02 -20.14 -19.96
N LEU A 232 19.79 -18.87 -19.63
CA LEU A 232 20.44 -17.73 -20.28
C LEU A 232 21.96 -17.71 -20.05
N SER A 233 22.42 -18.08 -18.85
CA SER A 233 23.86 -18.15 -18.54
C SER A 233 24.55 -19.19 -19.41
N LEU A 234 23.98 -20.41 -19.48
CA LEU A 234 24.53 -21.52 -20.26
C LEU A 234 24.63 -21.19 -21.75
N TYR A 235 23.67 -20.44 -22.30
CA TYR A 235 23.70 -20.01 -23.70
C TYR A 235 24.64 -18.81 -23.94
N LEU A 236 24.48 -17.72 -23.18
CA LEU A 236 25.16 -16.44 -23.46
C LEU A 236 26.57 -16.35 -22.89
N LYS A 237 26.94 -17.21 -21.93
CA LYS A 237 28.24 -17.20 -21.25
C LYS A 237 28.83 -18.62 -21.20
N PRO A 238 29.60 -19.02 -22.23
CA PRO A 238 30.32 -20.29 -22.21
C PRO A 238 31.22 -20.41 -20.97
N GLY A 239 31.20 -21.56 -20.29
CA GLY A 239 31.95 -21.78 -19.04
C GLY A 239 31.17 -21.47 -17.76
N SER A 240 29.96 -20.89 -17.87
CA SER A 240 29.11 -20.55 -16.73
C SER A 240 28.59 -21.75 -15.95
N GLU A 241 28.67 -22.96 -16.51
CA GLU A 241 28.40 -24.22 -15.81
C GLU A 241 29.29 -24.44 -14.57
N ASN A 242 30.43 -23.75 -14.50
CA ASN A 242 31.34 -23.78 -13.35
C ASN A 242 31.03 -22.70 -12.30
N TYR A 243 30.07 -21.82 -12.56
CA TYR A 243 29.64 -20.83 -11.57
C TYR A 243 28.76 -21.53 -10.52
N ASP A 244 29.13 -21.42 -9.24
CA ASP A 244 28.48 -22.15 -8.14
C ASP A 244 26.96 -22.08 -8.19
N TYR A 245 26.39 -20.89 -8.42
CA TYR A 245 24.94 -20.72 -8.50
C TYR A 245 24.30 -21.51 -9.67
N VAL A 246 24.92 -21.50 -10.85
CA VAL A 246 24.42 -22.24 -12.03
C VAL A 246 24.64 -23.73 -11.85
N LYS A 247 25.73 -24.14 -11.20
CA LYS A 247 25.99 -25.54 -10.89
C LYS A 247 24.96 -26.10 -9.91
N GLU A 248 24.63 -25.34 -8.87
CA GLU A 248 23.68 -25.73 -7.82
C GLU A 248 22.22 -25.72 -8.29
N ASN A 249 21.85 -24.83 -9.22
CA ASN A 249 20.46 -24.62 -9.61
C ASN A 249 20.15 -24.98 -11.08
N GLY A 250 21.17 -25.28 -11.88
CA GLY A 250 21.02 -25.54 -13.32
C GLY A 250 20.88 -27.03 -13.67
N PHE A 251 21.34 -27.91 -12.78
CA PHE A 251 21.53 -29.34 -13.06
C PHE A 251 20.91 -30.22 -11.97
N ASP A 252 20.53 -31.44 -12.35
CA ASP A 252 20.11 -32.50 -11.43
C ASP A 252 21.30 -33.24 -10.80
N GLU A 253 21.01 -34.21 -9.93
CA GLU A 253 22.02 -35.03 -9.25
C GLU A 253 22.90 -35.85 -10.22
N ASN A 254 22.43 -36.08 -11.45
CA ASN A 254 23.15 -36.82 -12.50
C ASN A 254 23.95 -35.89 -13.43
N GLY A 255 23.93 -34.57 -13.20
CA GLY A 255 24.58 -33.57 -14.05
C GLY A 255 23.81 -33.25 -15.33
N GLN A 256 22.55 -33.66 -15.46
CA GLN A 256 21.68 -33.27 -16.57
C GLN A 256 21.04 -31.92 -16.28
N LYS A 257 20.85 -31.10 -17.31
CA LYS A 257 20.17 -29.79 -17.17
C LYS A 257 18.74 -30.02 -16.68
N LEU A 258 18.29 -29.22 -15.71
CA LEU A 258 16.90 -29.29 -15.28
C LEU A 258 15.95 -28.92 -16.43
N PRO A 259 14.77 -29.57 -16.55
CA PRO A 259 13.84 -29.34 -17.66
C PRO A 259 13.51 -27.85 -17.93
N LYS A 260 13.21 -27.08 -16.89
CA LYS A 260 12.92 -25.62 -17.03
C LYS A 260 14.15 -24.82 -17.47
N VAL A 261 15.35 -25.20 -17.01
CA VAL A 261 16.61 -24.56 -17.42
C VAL A 261 16.87 -24.79 -18.90
N ARG A 262 16.68 -26.04 -19.36
CA ARG A 262 16.80 -26.41 -20.76
C ARG A 262 15.77 -25.70 -21.62
N PHE A 263 14.53 -25.57 -21.15
CA PHE A 263 13.48 -24.80 -21.84
C PHE A 263 13.93 -23.36 -22.12
N PHE A 264 14.43 -22.63 -21.12
CA PHE A 264 14.87 -21.24 -21.30
C PHE A 264 16.15 -21.10 -22.13
N GLU A 265 17.05 -22.09 -22.08
CA GLU A 265 18.21 -22.14 -22.98
C GLU A 265 17.76 -22.26 -24.45
N LEU A 266 16.82 -23.16 -24.74
CA LEU A 266 16.27 -23.36 -26.07
C LEU A 266 15.48 -22.14 -26.57
N GLU A 267 14.69 -21.52 -25.69
CA GLU A 267 13.98 -20.26 -25.99
C GLU A 267 14.96 -19.17 -26.40
N ALA A 268 16.07 -19.03 -25.68
CA ALA A 268 17.09 -18.03 -25.99
C ALA A 268 17.78 -18.29 -27.33
N LYS A 269 18.09 -19.56 -27.64
CA LYS A 269 18.63 -19.97 -28.95
C LYS A 269 17.65 -19.70 -30.08
N LEU A 270 16.35 -19.96 -29.86
CA LEU A 270 15.30 -19.68 -30.85
C LEU A 270 15.21 -18.18 -31.13
N TYR A 271 15.25 -17.35 -30.09
CA TYR A 271 15.25 -15.88 -30.21
C TYR A 271 16.46 -15.38 -31.01
N ALA A 272 17.64 -15.96 -30.77
CA ALA A 272 18.87 -15.61 -31.47
C ALA A 272 19.01 -16.26 -32.85
N THR A 273 18.04 -17.07 -33.29
CA THR A 273 18.07 -17.83 -34.55
C THR A 273 19.21 -18.87 -34.66
N ASP A 274 19.74 -19.32 -33.53
CA ASP A 274 20.88 -20.26 -33.41
C ASP A 274 20.44 -21.71 -33.08
N ILE A 275 19.13 -21.97 -33.02
CA ILE A 275 18.57 -23.28 -32.61
C ILE A 275 18.65 -24.33 -33.74
N THR A 276 19.04 -25.56 -33.43
CA THR A 276 19.07 -26.66 -34.42
C THR A 276 17.69 -27.31 -34.64
N LYS A 277 17.56 -28.17 -35.66
CA LYS A 277 16.29 -28.88 -35.93
C LYS A 277 15.93 -29.85 -34.81
N GLU A 278 16.92 -30.56 -34.28
CA GLU A 278 16.75 -31.49 -33.15
C GLU A 278 16.32 -30.71 -31.89
N GLU A 279 16.94 -29.55 -31.65
CA GLU A 279 16.60 -28.67 -30.54
C GLU A 279 15.20 -28.05 -30.69
N ILE A 280 14.74 -27.78 -31.91
CA ILE A 280 13.35 -27.35 -32.17
C ILE A 280 12.37 -28.48 -31.79
N LEU A 281 12.68 -29.73 -32.12
CA LEU A 281 11.82 -30.87 -31.75
C LEU A 281 11.74 -31.01 -30.22
N GLU A 282 12.88 -30.94 -29.53
CA GLU A 282 12.97 -30.92 -28.07
C GLU A 282 12.18 -29.75 -27.46
N PHE A 283 12.34 -28.53 -28.00
CA PHE A 283 11.61 -27.36 -27.54
C PHE A 283 10.10 -27.52 -27.71
N ASN A 284 9.66 -28.13 -28.81
CA ASN A 284 8.25 -28.44 -29.03
C ASN A 284 7.68 -29.41 -28.00
N GLU A 285 8.45 -30.39 -27.52
CA GLU A 285 8.03 -31.29 -26.45
C GLU A 285 7.74 -30.53 -25.15
N PHE A 286 8.61 -29.58 -24.77
CA PHE A 286 8.37 -28.71 -23.63
C PHE A 286 7.12 -27.83 -23.82
N LEU A 287 6.93 -27.27 -25.02
CA LEU A 287 5.73 -26.48 -25.33
C LEU A 287 4.45 -27.31 -25.24
N GLN A 288 4.47 -28.59 -25.65
CA GLN A 288 3.32 -29.48 -25.48
C GLN A 288 3.06 -29.80 -24.00
N ALA A 289 4.10 -30.07 -23.21
CA ALA A 289 3.95 -30.30 -21.78
C ALA A 289 3.33 -29.07 -21.07
N ARG A 290 3.88 -27.87 -21.35
CA ARG A 290 3.35 -26.59 -20.83
C ARG A 290 1.89 -26.35 -21.27
N LYS A 291 1.55 -26.72 -22.52
CA LYS A 291 0.18 -26.62 -23.04
C LYS A 291 -0.78 -27.52 -22.26
N VAL A 292 -0.41 -28.77 -22.00
CA VAL A 292 -1.23 -29.72 -21.24
C VAL A 292 -1.48 -29.20 -19.83
N GLU A 293 -0.43 -28.79 -19.12
CA GLU A 293 -0.53 -28.24 -17.77
C GLU A 293 -1.49 -27.03 -17.71
N ARG A 294 -1.31 -26.07 -18.63
CA ARG A 294 -2.15 -24.87 -18.67
C ARG A 294 -3.60 -25.15 -19.06
N ILE A 295 -3.86 -26.14 -19.93
CA ILE A 295 -5.23 -26.58 -20.23
C ILE A 295 -5.90 -27.17 -18.98
N GLU A 296 -5.19 -27.97 -18.21
CA GLU A 296 -5.73 -28.52 -16.96
C GLU A 296 -6.00 -27.42 -15.93
N ALA A 297 -5.12 -26.42 -15.83
CA ALA A 297 -5.37 -25.23 -15.00
C ALA A 297 -6.64 -24.46 -15.43
N ILE A 298 -6.83 -24.25 -16.75
CA ILE A 298 -8.04 -23.63 -17.31
C ILE A 298 -9.28 -24.45 -16.97
N LYS A 299 -9.26 -25.78 -17.21
CA LYS A 299 -10.39 -26.67 -16.91
C LYS A 299 -10.76 -26.64 -15.45
N LYS A 300 -9.77 -26.69 -14.56
CA LYS A 300 -9.94 -26.63 -13.11
C LYS A 300 -10.59 -25.31 -12.71
N GLU A 301 -10.14 -24.19 -13.28
CA GLU A 301 -10.68 -22.89 -12.95
C GLU A 301 -12.07 -22.66 -13.53
N ILE A 302 -12.35 -23.04 -14.79
CA ILE A 302 -13.69 -23.01 -15.38
C ILE A 302 -14.66 -23.85 -14.57
N LYS A 303 -14.28 -25.08 -14.20
CA LYS A 303 -15.13 -25.94 -13.38
C LYS A 303 -15.42 -25.31 -12.02
N ARG A 304 -14.42 -24.69 -11.37
CA ARG A 304 -14.62 -23.95 -10.12
C ARG A 304 -15.49 -22.71 -10.30
N SER A 305 -15.38 -22.05 -11.45
CA SER A 305 -16.02 -20.76 -11.75
C SER A 305 -17.44 -20.91 -12.31
N THR A 306 -17.77 -22.02 -12.96
CA THR A 306 -19.06 -22.14 -13.67
C THR A 306 -19.74 -23.49 -13.44
N ASN A 307 -19.02 -24.46 -12.86
CA ASN A 307 -19.41 -25.86 -12.83
C ASN A 307 -19.64 -26.49 -14.22
N LYS A 308 -19.21 -25.81 -15.31
CA LYS A 308 -19.30 -26.29 -16.70
C LYS A 308 -18.06 -27.09 -17.11
N ARG A 309 -18.20 -27.89 -18.16
CA ARG A 309 -17.05 -28.51 -18.85
C ARG A 309 -16.44 -27.52 -19.84
N LEU A 310 -15.21 -27.80 -20.29
CA LEU A 310 -14.48 -26.91 -21.19
C LEU A 310 -15.22 -26.73 -22.53
N GLU A 311 -15.79 -27.81 -23.06
CA GLU A 311 -16.48 -27.81 -24.35
C GLU A 311 -17.75 -26.96 -24.29
N GLN A 312 -18.50 -27.08 -23.20
CA GLN A 312 -19.68 -26.24 -22.95
C GLN A 312 -19.30 -24.77 -22.78
N PHE A 313 -18.18 -24.52 -22.09
CA PHE A 313 -17.67 -23.17 -21.90
C PHE A 313 -17.25 -22.51 -23.21
N GLU A 314 -16.59 -23.26 -24.10
CA GLU A 314 -16.19 -22.78 -25.42
C GLU A 314 -17.39 -22.39 -26.30
N GLU A 315 -18.48 -23.16 -26.24
CA GLU A 315 -19.71 -22.85 -26.97
C GLU A 315 -20.44 -21.61 -26.42
N GLU A 316 -20.48 -21.46 -25.09
CA GLU A 316 -21.24 -20.39 -24.44
C GLU A 316 -20.45 -19.07 -24.33
N TYR A 317 -19.13 -19.11 -24.22
CA TYR A 317 -18.25 -17.93 -24.08
C TYR A 317 -17.07 -17.98 -25.05
N PRO A 318 -17.31 -17.98 -26.37
CA PRO A 318 -16.26 -18.15 -27.37
C PRO A 318 -15.18 -17.06 -27.30
N ASP A 319 -15.56 -15.81 -27.01
CA ASP A 319 -14.62 -14.69 -26.92
C ASP A 319 -13.70 -14.81 -25.69
N ILE A 320 -14.26 -15.14 -24.52
CA ILE A 320 -13.49 -15.36 -23.29
C ILE A 320 -12.56 -16.58 -23.47
N TYR A 321 -13.07 -17.64 -24.11
CA TYR A 321 -12.25 -18.80 -24.42
C TYR A 321 -11.09 -18.46 -25.35
N ALA A 322 -11.32 -17.63 -26.38
CA ALA A 322 -10.26 -17.16 -27.27
C ALA A 322 -9.17 -16.36 -26.52
N GLU A 323 -9.55 -15.50 -25.58
CA GLU A 323 -8.60 -14.79 -24.71
C GLU A 323 -7.82 -15.76 -23.80
N LEU A 324 -8.48 -16.78 -23.25
CA LEU A 324 -7.79 -17.84 -22.48
C LEU A 324 -6.79 -18.64 -23.34
N GLN A 325 -7.08 -18.86 -24.62
CA GLN A 325 -6.13 -19.49 -25.53
C GLN A 325 -4.90 -18.60 -25.76
N LYS A 326 -5.08 -17.28 -25.85
CA LYS A 326 -3.97 -16.32 -25.97
C LYS A 326 -3.14 -16.29 -24.68
N SER A 327 -3.78 -16.20 -23.51
CA SER A 327 -3.09 -16.18 -22.22
C SER A 327 -2.29 -17.46 -21.98
N ARG A 328 -2.78 -18.62 -22.47
CA ARG A 328 -2.06 -19.90 -22.40
C ARG A 328 -0.68 -19.82 -23.05
N VAL A 329 -0.49 -18.98 -24.06
CA VAL A 329 0.79 -18.83 -24.76
C VAL A 329 1.59 -17.67 -24.15
N GLN A 330 0.95 -16.54 -23.91
CA GLN A 330 1.63 -15.29 -23.59
C GLN A 330 1.95 -15.10 -22.10
N PHE A 331 1.26 -15.79 -21.20
CA PHE A 331 1.50 -15.62 -19.76
C PHE A 331 2.87 -16.17 -19.38
N GLU A 332 3.60 -15.41 -18.56
CA GLU A 332 4.85 -15.80 -17.94
C GLU A 332 4.74 -15.60 -16.44
N THR A 333 5.21 -16.58 -15.66
CA THR A 333 5.31 -16.45 -14.21
C THR A 333 6.35 -15.38 -13.90
N GLU A 334 6.00 -14.41 -13.06
CA GLU A 334 6.87 -13.26 -12.79
C GLU A 334 6.73 -12.76 -11.35
N SER A 335 7.83 -12.19 -10.85
CA SER A 335 7.83 -11.47 -9.58
C SER A 335 7.09 -10.14 -9.69
N LEU A 336 6.16 -9.93 -8.77
CA LEU A 336 5.44 -8.69 -8.58
C LEU A 336 6.23 -7.69 -7.71
N GLU A 337 6.90 -8.19 -6.67
CA GLU A 337 7.80 -7.43 -5.79
C GLU A 337 8.97 -8.32 -5.33
N HIS A 338 10.18 -7.78 -5.29
CA HIS A 338 11.41 -8.50 -4.94
C HIS A 338 12.42 -7.66 -4.15
N HIS A 339 12.18 -6.36 -3.98
CA HIS A 339 13.03 -5.45 -3.23
C HIS A 339 12.58 -5.37 -1.77
N GLU A 340 13.52 -5.50 -0.82
CA GLU A 340 13.25 -5.44 0.62
C GLU A 340 12.15 -6.42 1.09
N VAL A 341 12.03 -7.57 0.43
CA VAL A 341 11.11 -8.65 0.82
C VAL A 341 11.87 -9.88 1.28
N VAL A 342 11.26 -10.63 2.21
CA VAL A 342 11.83 -11.87 2.76
C VAL A 342 11.75 -13.00 1.74
N THR A 343 10.66 -13.01 0.98
CA THR A 343 10.40 -13.94 -0.12
C THR A 343 9.83 -13.11 -1.27
N PRO A 344 10.32 -13.28 -2.51
CA PRO A 344 9.75 -12.57 -3.65
C PRO A 344 8.24 -12.85 -3.75
N ILE A 345 7.45 -11.79 -3.94
CA ILE A 345 6.01 -11.93 -4.17
C ILE A 345 5.80 -12.12 -5.65
N TYR A 346 5.09 -13.16 -6.05
CA TYR A 346 4.92 -13.51 -7.46
C TYR A 346 3.51 -14.02 -7.75
N TRP A 347 3.17 -14.09 -9.02
CA TRP A 347 1.95 -14.76 -9.47
C TRP A 347 2.27 -15.80 -10.54
N ASP A 348 1.52 -16.88 -10.51
CA ASP A 348 1.61 -17.96 -11.48
C ASP A 348 0.34 -18.01 -12.34
N TYR A 349 0.30 -18.94 -13.29
CA TYR A 349 -0.82 -19.03 -14.22
C TYR A 349 -2.15 -19.31 -13.53
N GLU A 350 -2.14 -20.14 -12.48
CA GLU A 350 -3.33 -20.39 -11.68
C GLU A 350 -3.81 -19.13 -10.93
N GLY A 351 -2.91 -18.36 -10.31
CA GLY A 351 -3.24 -17.10 -9.64
C GLY A 351 -3.78 -16.05 -10.61
N PHE A 352 -3.18 -15.96 -11.81
CA PHE A 352 -3.69 -15.16 -12.91
C PHE A 352 -5.12 -15.58 -13.28
N LEU A 353 -5.36 -16.86 -13.59
CA LEU A 353 -6.70 -17.33 -13.98
C LEU A 353 -7.74 -17.03 -12.89
N HIS A 354 -7.39 -17.24 -11.62
CA HIS A 354 -8.27 -16.98 -10.49
C HIS A 354 -8.70 -15.52 -10.41
N ILE A 355 -7.76 -14.58 -10.56
CA ILE A 355 -8.04 -13.14 -10.48
C ILE A 355 -8.84 -12.70 -11.73
N TYR A 356 -8.36 -13.05 -12.92
CA TYR A 356 -8.90 -12.52 -14.16
C TYR A 356 -10.27 -13.10 -14.53
N LEU A 357 -10.48 -14.41 -14.42
CA LEU A 357 -11.77 -15.02 -14.77
C LEU A 357 -12.90 -14.69 -13.80
N ARG A 358 -12.58 -14.33 -12.56
CA ARG A 358 -13.59 -14.11 -11.52
C ARG A 358 -13.88 -12.65 -11.25
N HIS A 359 -12.92 -11.76 -11.50
CA HIS A 359 -12.98 -10.39 -11.03
C HIS A 359 -12.69 -9.36 -12.14
N CYS A 360 -12.17 -9.75 -13.31
CA CYS A 360 -12.06 -8.82 -14.44
C CYS A 360 -13.38 -8.78 -15.22
N ASP A 361 -13.94 -7.59 -15.43
CA ASP A 361 -15.23 -7.45 -16.13
C ASP A 361 -15.15 -7.91 -17.60
N GLU A 362 -14.05 -7.62 -18.28
CA GLU A 362 -13.77 -8.03 -19.67
C GLU A 362 -13.79 -9.55 -19.88
N LEU A 363 -13.50 -10.31 -18.83
CA LEU A 363 -13.42 -11.77 -18.84
C LEU A 363 -14.41 -12.41 -17.87
N ALA A 364 -15.40 -11.63 -17.41
CA ALA A 364 -16.39 -12.10 -16.45
C ALA A 364 -17.36 -13.04 -17.14
N ILE A 365 -17.54 -14.21 -16.53
CA ILE A 365 -18.41 -15.26 -17.03
C ILE A 365 -19.73 -15.21 -16.23
N GLU A 366 -20.87 -15.22 -16.92
CA GLU A 366 -22.19 -15.34 -16.29
C GLU A 366 -22.37 -16.72 -15.61
N GLY A 367 -22.96 -16.75 -14.41
CA GLY A 367 -23.13 -18.00 -13.64
C GLY A 367 -23.04 -17.79 -12.13
N HIS A 368 -22.41 -18.72 -11.40
CA HIS A 368 -22.26 -18.66 -9.93
C HIS A 368 -21.57 -17.39 -9.38
N PHE A 369 -21.03 -16.55 -10.26
CA PHE A 369 -20.27 -15.35 -9.94
C PHE A 369 -20.80 -14.08 -10.62
N GLU A 370 -22.03 -14.11 -11.15
CA GLU A 370 -22.74 -12.90 -11.58
C GLU A 370 -22.82 -11.86 -10.45
N ASN A 371 -22.88 -12.34 -9.20
CA ASN A 371 -22.89 -11.52 -7.98
C ASN A 371 -21.49 -11.22 -7.39
N LYS A 372 -20.40 -11.59 -8.06
CA LYS A 372 -19.05 -11.27 -7.56
C LYS A 372 -18.65 -9.84 -7.84
N THR A 373 -17.78 -9.36 -6.97
CA THR A 373 -17.17 -8.05 -7.07
C THR A 373 -16.15 -8.04 -8.21
N LYS A 374 -16.28 -7.03 -9.07
CA LYS A 374 -15.52 -6.85 -10.30
C LYS A 374 -14.61 -5.64 -10.15
N PHE A 375 -13.43 -5.71 -10.75
CA PHE A 375 -12.52 -4.58 -10.81
C PHE A 375 -13.16 -3.47 -11.65
N GLN A 376 -13.09 -2.26 -11.14
CA GLN A 376 -13.38 -1.04 -11.89
C GLN A 376 -12.18 -0.63 -12.75
N TYR A 377 -11.41 -1.58 -13.28
CA TYR A 377 -10.17 -1.34 -14.00
C TYR A 377 -9.99 -2.35 -15.12
N THR A 378 -9.30 -1.94 -16.17
CA THR A 378 -8.98 -2.81 -17.30
C THR A 378 -8.03 -3.94 -16.91
N GLN A 379 -7.98 -5.00 -17.71
CA GLN A 379 -7.06 -6.12 -17.47
C GLN A 379 -5.60 -5.68 -17.30
N LYS A 380 -5.18 -4.65 -18.05
CA LYS A 380 -3.81 -4.10 -18.00
C LYS A 380 -3.49 -3.43 -16.66
N ASP A 381 -4.50 -2.83 -16.03
CA ASP A 381 -4.34 -2.06 -14.79
C ASP A 381 -4.45 -2.93 -13.53
N ILE A 382 -5.17 -4.05 -13.56
CA ILE A 382 -5.34 -4.95 -12.40
C ILE A 382 -3.97 -5.38 -11.83
N LYS A 383 -3.03 -5.78 -12.69
CA LYS A 383 -1.65 -6.12 -12.28
C LYS A 383 -0.96 -4.96 -11.56
N ARG A 384 -1.15 -3.73 -12.06
CA ARG A 384 -0.53 -2.54 -11.48
C ARG A 384 -1.13 -2.21 -10.12
N ILE A 385 -2.44 -2.37 -9.94
CA ILE A 385 -3.10 -2.20 -8.66
C ILE A 385 -2.62 -3.26 -7.67
N LEU A 386 -2.48 -4.51 -8.11
CA LEU A 386 -1.90 -5.57 -7.28
C LEU A 386 -0.48 -5.22 -6.82
N LYS A 387 0.36 -4.68 -7.70
CA LYS A 387 1.70 -4.20 -7.33
C LYS A 387 1.67 -3.05 -6.32
N ILE A 388 0.79 -2.06 -6.52
CA ILE A 388 0.60 -0.96 -5.56
C ILE A 388 0.15 -1.51 -4.20
N ALA A 389 -0.79 -2.46 -4.19
CA ALA A 389 -1.27 -3.09 -2.98
C ALA A 389 -0.18 -3.86 -2.23
N ILE A 390 0.68 -4.59 -2.96
CA ILE A 390 1.81 -5.31 -2.37
C ILE A 390 2.81 -4.33 -1.76
N GLU A 391 3.13 -3.22 -2.45
CA GLU A 391 4.08 -2.23 -1.94
C GLU A 391 3.53 -1.52 -0.69
N ASP A 392 2.26 -1.10 -0.70
CA ASP A 392 1.60 -0.46 0.45
C ASP A 392 1.54 -1.41 1.68
N LEU A 393 1.41 -2.72 1.45
CA LEU A 393 1.30 -3.74 2.50
C LEU A 393 2.64 -4.43 2.83
N LYS A 394 3.74 -4.07 2.14
CA LYS A 394 5.03 -4.76 2.20
C LYS A 394 5.54 -5.00 3.63
N PRO A 395 5.50 -4.04 4.57
CA PRO A 395 5.95 -4.30 5.94
C PRO A 395 5.16 -5.42 6.63
N LYS A 396 3.83 -5.44 6.47
CA LYS A 396 2.93 -6.43 7.08
C LYS A 396 3.05 -7.79 6.43
N ILE A 397 3.25 -7.81 5.10
CA ILE A 397 3.53 -9.03 4.34
C ILE A 397 4.82 -9.66 4.87
N ASN A 398 5.90 -8.89 4.95
CA ASN A 398 7.20 -9.37 5.42
C ASN A 398 7.15 -9.92 6.85
N GLU A 399 6.40 -9.27 7.75
CA GLU A 399 6.22 -9.77 9.11
C GLU A 399 5.62 -11.18 9.12
N LYS A 400 4.56 -11.43 8.32
CA LYS A 400 3.92 -12.75 8.23
C LYS A 400 4.77 -13.80 7.54
N LEU A 401 5.42 -13.44 6.42
CA LEU A 401 6.26 -14.37 5.69
C LEU A 401 7.52 -14.78 6.48
N LYS A 402 8.08 -13.88 7.32
CA LYS A 402 9.17 -14.26 8.28
C LYS A 402 8.75 -15.34 9.27
N GLU A 403 7.46 -15.38 9.63
CA GLU A 403 6.90 -16.43 10.49
C GLU A 403 6.56 -17.72 9.72
N GLY A 404 6.77 -17.75 8.39
CA GLY A 404 6.36 -18.85 7.53
C GLY A 404 4.83 -18.98 7.40
N LYS A 405 4.09 -17.88 7.56
CA LYS A 405 2.62 -17.86 7.52
C LYS A 405 2.10 -17.09 6.32
N ASP A 406 0.96 -17.54 5.82
CA ASP A 406 0.18 -16.78 4.83
C ASP A 406 -0.16 -15.37 5.33
N PHE A 407 -0.13 -14.42 4.41
CA PHE A 407 -0.64 -13.08 4.62
C PHE A 407 -2.03 -12.94 4.00
N ARG A 408 -3.03 -12.54 4.79
CA ARG A 408 -4.40 -12.33 4.31
C ARG A 408 -5.02 -11.06 4.89
N ILE A 409 -5.59 -10.25 4.01
CA ILE A 409 -6.47 -9.14 4.37
C ILE A 409 -7.84 -9.30 3.69
N TYR A 410 -8.89 -9.05 4.44
CA TYR A 410 -10.28 -9.27 4.03
C TYR A 410 -11.22 -8.51 4.98
N GLY A 411 -12.42 -8.21 4.48
CA GLY A 411 -13.49 -7.63 5.30
C GLY A 411 -13.13 -6.21 5.71
N ASP A 412 -13.24 -5.91 7.00
CA ASP A 412 -13.02 -4.56 7.52
C ASP A 412 -11.56 -4.07 7.38
N ARG A 413 -10.60 -5.00 7.35
CA ARG A 413 -9.16 -4.72 7.21
C ARG A 413 -8.67 -4.76 5.76
N SER A 414 -9.59 -4.76 4.80
CA SER A 414 -9.26 -4.67 3.37
C SER A 414 -8.45 -3.40 3.06
N LEU A 415 -7.63 -3.45 2.02
CA LEU A 415 -6.85 -2.30 1.58
C LEU A 415 -7.77 -1.31 0.85
N TYR A 416 -7.83 -0.08 1.31
CA TYR A 416 -8.48 1.01 0.58
C TYR A 416 -7.55 1.56 -0.51
N PHE A 417 -8.01 1.58 -1.76
CA PHE A 417 -7.32 2.23 -2.87
C PHE A 417 -8.31 2.80 -3.89
N ASN A 418 -8.20 4.11 -4.16
CA ASN A 418 -8.95 4.84 -5.18
C ASN A 418 -10.47 4.55 -5.15
N GLY A 419 -11.06 4.64 -3.95
CA GLY A 419 -12.48 4.43 -3.74
C GLY A 419 -12.97 2.99 -3.67
N ASN A 420 -12.08 1.99 -3.68
CA ASN A 420 -12.46 0.59 -3.49
C ASN A 420 -11.65 -0.05 -2.37
N HIS A 421 -12.27 -1.00 -1.69
CA HIS A 421 -11.62 -1.89 -0.76
C HIS A 421 -11.19 -3.20 -1.46
N TYR A 422 -9.96 -3.66 -1.21
CA TYR A 422 -9.41 -4.88 -1.81
C TYR A 422 -9.03 -5.93 -0.77
N SER A 423 -9.36 -7.18 -1.08
CA SER A 423 -8.84 -8.34 -0.38
C SER A 423 -7.62 -8.89 -1.12
N LEU A 424 -6.62 -9.32 -0.36
CA LEU A 424 -5.37 -9.91 -0.84
C LEU A 424 -5.02 -11.12 0.02
N HIS A 425 -4.62 -12.21 -0.62
CA HIS A 425 -4.08 -13.41 0.01
C HIS A 425 -2.78 -13.81 -0.69
N ILE A 426 -1.69 -13.82 0.08
CA ILE A 426 -0.36 -14.26 -0.33
C ILE A 426 0.00 -15.47 0.54
N LEU A 427 0.42 -16.56 -0.10
CA LEU A 427 0.85 -17.78 0.56
C LEU A 427 2.24 -17.59 1.21
N ALA A 428 2.59 -18.46 2.15
CA ALA A 428 3.88 -18.44 2.83
C ALA A 428 5.11 -18.48 1.89
N ASP A 429 4.95 -19.00 0.68
CA ASP A 429 5.99 -19.07 -0.36
C ASP A 429 6.08 -17.80 -1.24
N GLY A 430 5.25 -16.78 -0.97
CA GLY A 430 5.19 -15.54 -1.74
C GLY A 430 4.22 -15.55 -2.92
N ARG A 431 3.54 -16.67 -3.21
CA ARG A 431 2.56 -16.74 -4.30
C ARG A 431 1.29 -15.96 -3.98
N VAL A 432 0.84 -15.11 -4.90
CA VAL A 432 -0.49 -14.48 -4.82
C VAL A 432 -1.57 -15.52 -5.14
N ALA A 433 -2.34 -15.89 -4.11
CA ALA A 433 -3.45 -16.84 -4.24
C ALA A 433 -4.76 -16.16 -4.66
N ALA A 434 -5.03 -14.96 -4.16
CA ALA A 434 -6.23 -14.22 -4.50
C ALA A 434 -6.05 -12.70 -4.35
N PHE A 435 -6.67 -11.94 -5.25
CA PHE A 435 -6.77 -10.48 -5.19
C PHE A 435 -8.07 -10.02 -5.85
N HIS A 436 -8.92 -9.31 -5.11
CA HIS A 436 -10.23 -8.87 -5.62
C HIS A 436 -10.80 -7.70 -4.84
N PRO A 437 -11.64 -6.86 -5.47
CA PRO A 437 -12.40 -5.84 -4.76
C PRO A 437 -13.43 -6.48 -3.82
N MET A 438 -13.80 -5.75 -2.77
CA MET A 438 -14.78 -6.16 -1.75
C MET A 438 -16.18 -5.64 -2.03
N GLU A 439 -16.32 -4.69 -2.96
CA GLU A 439 -17.56 -4.01 -3.27
C GLU A 439 -17.58 -3.57 -4.73
N ASN A 440 -18.76 -3.62 -5.33
CA ASN A 440 -19.07 -2.94 -6.59
C ASN A 440 -20.01 -1.78 -6.23
N PRO A 441 -19.66 -0.54 -6.56
CA PRO A 441 -20.62 0.56 -6.48
C PRO A 441 -21.84 0.20 -7.35
N THR A 442 -23.02 0.19 -6.75
CA THR A 442 -24.29 0.02 -7.45
C THR A 442 -24.60 1.27 -8.27
N GLU A 443 -25.02 1.11 -9.52
CA GLU A 443 -25.56 2.20 -10.36
C GLU A 443 -26.80 2.88 -9.77
#